data_AF-A0A0W8CUP1-F1
#
_entry.id   AF-A0A0W8CUP1-F1
#
_cell.length_a   1.000
_cell.length_b   1.000
_cell.length_c   1.000
_cell.angle_alpha   90.00
_cell.angle_beta   90.00
_cell.angle_gamma   90.00
#
_symmetry.space_group_name_H-M   'P 1'
#
loop_
_entity.id
_entity.type
_entity.pdbx_description
1 polymer ?
#
loop_
_entity_poly.entity_id
_entity_poly.type
_entity_poly.pdbx_seq_one_letter_code
_entity_poly.pdbx_strand_id
1 'polypeptide(L)'
;MMFRQAWALVIMPAMALAGGDTYFTGDATSYTLGQVSAGNCNFMYDPGVDDNYAALNSEQWDSTLNCGRCAEVSCDDDRCSDTTSTQIVYIVDRCPECKQGDLDLSPAVFEAITGSDPDRYSIKWRFVDCPVSGNIEYCTKSGSSSSWLAIQPANFANGVASMKIANQDVTMVDSCYYYLLNGGSNVDMSAVSVELTSFSGETVTETLSLTADECTEGTSNFGASTTQQSSTQQSSTSQTSPSTTAPAATTATPTATTGTPSSGSSSTQQNEVNKYFNTLKSSNSSGGDGYQAGKVTAADESGSGVSILQSSEAGVEKTPSTQQTDDADQTAGSDTKQVTTKTKAKSSGTSPVFIAMAVLAAVGGIALAAVAYSVKKKKLDDKRIDRDENLARSFDTFSSPLRINETIAQI
;
A
#
# COMPACT_ATOMS: atom_id res chain seq x y z
N MET A 1 -20.50 60.80 -10.73
CA MET A 1 -19.65 60.45 -9.56
C MET A 1 -19.28 58.98 -9.68
N MET A 2 -18.03 58.69 -10.02
CA MET A 2 -17.49 57.33 -10.16
C MET A 2 -17.22 56.75 -8.77
N PHE A 3 -17.82 55.60 -8.45
CA PHE A 3 -17.42 54.81 -7.28
C PHE A 3 -16.44 53.72 -7.74
N ARG A 4 -15.16 53.92 -7.44
CA ARG A 4 -14.11 52.91 -7.59
C ARG A 4 -14.23 51.91 -6.44
N GLN A 5 -14.60 50.66 -6.72
CA GLN A 5 -14.47 49.57 -5.77
C GLN A 5 -13.01 49.10 -5.75
N ALA A 6 -12.33 49.31 -4.62
CA ALA A 6 -11.03 48.75 -4.35
C ALA A 6 -11.21 47.37 -3.71
N TRP A 7 -10.76 46.32 -4.39
CA TRP A 7 -10.68 44.97 -3.85
C TRP A 7 -9.38 44.87 -3.03
N ALA A 8 -9.50 44.64 -1.72
CA ALA A 8 -8.36 44.35 -0.87
C ALA A 8 -7.92 42.90 -1.10
N LEU A 9 -6.79 42.73 -1.77
CA LEU A 9 -6.07 41.45 -1.88
C LEU A 9 -5.53 41.09 -0.49
N VAL A 10 -6.15 40.09 0.15
CA VAL A 10 -5.60 39.46 1.36
C VAL A 10 -4.48 38.53 0.91
N ILE A 11 -3.24 38.98 1.05
CA ILE A 11 -2.05 38.15 0.86
C ILE A 11 -1.94 37.28 2.12
N MET A 12 -2.34 36.01 2.03
CA MET A 12 -1.99 35.02 3.06
C MET A 12 -0.50 34.69 2.92
N PRO A 13 0.30 34.81 4.00
CA PRO A 13 1.67 34.35 3.98
C PRO A 13 1.66 32.82 3.91
N ALA A 14 2.18 32.26 2.81
CA ALA A 14 2.53 30.86 2.73
C ALA A 14 3.62 30.59 3.78
N MET A 15 3.25 29.94 4.88
CA MET A 15 4.23 29.38 5.80
C MET A 15 4.87 28.19 5.08
N ALA A 16 6.05 28.41 4.52
CA ALA A 16 6.93 27.33 4.12
C ALA A 16 7.31 26.56 5.38
N LEU A 17 6.76 25.36 5.54
CA LEU A 17 7.27 24.39 6.49
C LEU A 17 8.68 24.01 6.00
N ALA A 18 9.70 24.50 6.70
CA ALA A 18 11.04 23.97 6.56
C ALA A 18 10.98 22.50 7.01
N GLY A 19 10.91 21.56 6.06
CA GLY A 19 11.05 20.14 6.32
C GLY A 19 12.47 19.90 6.80
N GLY A 20 12.65 19.79 8.12
CA GLY A 20 13.88 19.22 8.66
C GLY A 20 13.88 17.74 8.31
N ASP A 21 14.95 17.26 7.68
CA ASP A 21 15.14 15.84 7.42
C ASP A 21 15.20 15.09 8.76
N THR A 22 14.13 14.39 9.12
CA THR A 22 14.05 13.61 10.35
C THR A 22 14.79 12.30 10.15
N TYR A 23 15.95 12.18 10.80
CA TYR A 23 16.69 10.93 10.87
C TYR A 23 16.19 10.06 12.02
N PHE A 24 16.18 8.75 11.78
CA PHE A 24 16.02 7.70 12.77
C PHE A 24 17.38 7.10 13.11
N THR A 25 17.48 6.58 14.32
CA THR A 25 18.66 5.86 14.82
C THR A 25 18.20 4.56 15.43
N GLY A 26 18.94 3.48 15.18
CA GLY A 26 18.66 2.15 15.72
C GLY A 26 19.77 1.19 15.34
N ASP A 27 19.48 -0.11 15.42
CA ASP A 27 20.43 -1.15 15.03
C ASP A 27 20.11 -1.69 13.62
N ALA A 28 21.16 -1.94 12.85
CA ALA A 28 21.10 -2.83 11.69
C ALA A 28 21.43 -4.25 12.11
N THR A 29 20.64 -5.19 11.60
CA THR A 29 21.04 -6.60 11.43
C THR A 29 20.97 -6.96 9.95
N SER A 30 21.12 -8.24 9.61
CA SER A 30 20.95 -8.70 8.24
C SER A 30 20.13 -9.99 8.14
N TYR A 31 19.34 -10.07 7.08
CA TYR A 31 18.56 -11.25 6.68
C TYR A 31 18.60 -11.45 5.17
N THR A 32 18.23 -12.66 4.72
CA THR A 32 18.16 -12.99 3.29
C THR A 32 16.72 -13.07 2.82
N LEU A 33 16.42 -12.41 1.71
CA LEU A 33 15.15 -12.51 1.01
C LEU A 33 15.37 -13.13 -0.38
N GLY A 34 14.56 -14.13 -0.73
CA GLY A 34 14.67 -14.80 -2.04
C GLY A 34 14.07 -13.99 -3.19
N GLN A 35 12.97 -13.29 -2.93
CA GLN A 35 12.28 -12.42 -3.89
C GLN A 35 11.34 -11.46 -3.16
N VAL A 36 11.04 -10.30 -3.75
CA VAL A 36 10.20 -9.26 -3.12
C VAL A 36 8.78 -9.73 -2.78
N SER A 37 8.26 -10.74 -3.49
CA SER A 37 6.95 -11.32 -3.21
C SER A 37 6.93 -12.22 -1.97
N ALA A 38 8.09 -12.60 -1.43
CA ALA A 38 8.19 -13.44 -0.23
C ALA A 38 8.19 -12.62 1.06
N GLY A 39 8.46 -11.31 0.99
CA GLY A 39 8.40 -10.42 2.13
C GLY A 39 6.96 -10.07 2.52
N ASN A 40 6.78 -9.48 3.70
CA ASN A 40 5.47 -9.10 4.24
C ASN A 40 4.73 -8.07 3.35
N CYS A 41 5.44 -7.28 2.54
CA CYS A 41 4.79 -6.40 1.56
C CYS A 41 4.12 -7.19 0.43
N ASN A 42 4.57 -8.41 0.14
CA ASN A 42 4.02 -9.30 -0.88
C ASN A 42 3.88 -8.60 -2.25
N PHE A 43 4.98 -8.02 -2.73
CA PHE A 43 5.00 -7.30 -4.00
C PHE A 43 4.83 -8.24 -5.19
N MET A 44 3.87 -7.93 -6.08
CA MET A 44 3.68 -8.62 -7.37
C MET A 44 4.68 -8.15 -8.43
N TYR A 45 5.15 -6.91 -8.31
CA TYR A 45 6.09 -6.29 -9.24
C TYR A 45 7.41 -6.00 -8.54
N ASP A 46 8.51 -6.34 -9.21
CA ASP A 46 9.87 -6.04 -8.75
C ASP A 46 10.46 -4.89 -9.60
N PRO A 47 10.70 -3.69 -9.02
CA PRO A 47 11.32 -2.57 -9.72
C PRO A 47 12.82 -2.73 -9.97
N GLY A 48 13.41 -3.89 -9.68
CA GLY A 48 14.86 -4.12 -9.71
C GLY A 48 15.48 -3.79 -8.35
N VAL A 49 14.90 -4.35 -7.29
CA VAL A 49 15.42 -4.17 -5.92
C VAL A 49 16.80 -4.82 -5.76
N ASP A 50 17.04 -5.94 -6.44
CA ASP A 50 18.26 -6.76 -6.32
C ASP A 50 18.61 -7.00 -4.84
N ASP A 51 19.87 -6.76 -4.45
CA ASP A 51 20.31 -6.88 -3.07
C ASP A 51 20.00 -5.62 -2.22
N ASN A 52 19.33 -4.60 -2.74
CA ASN A 52 19.10 -3.34 -2.02
C ASN A 52 17.79 -3.35 -1.23
N TYR A 53 17.56 -4.36 -0.39
CA TYR A 53 16.33 -4.47 0.41
C TYR A 53 16.57 -4.33 1.92
N ALA A 54 15.48 -4.00 2.63
CA ALA A 54 15.43 -4.06 4.09
C ALA A 54 14.04 -4.46 4.60
N ALA A 55 14.02 -5.05 5.79
CA ALA A 55 12.82 -5.26 6.60
C ALA A 55 12.69 -4.15 7.66
N LEU A 56 11.50 -3.56 7.77
CA LEU A 56 11.22 -2.46 8.69
C LEU A 56 10.66 -2.98 10.02
N ASN A 57 11.05 -2.34 11.12
CA ASN A 57 10.54 -2.66 12.44
C ASN A 57 9.01 -2.46 12.57
N SER A 58 8.40 -3.20 13.51
CA SER A 58 6.95 -3.16 13.72
C SER A 58 6.41 -1.79 14.13
N GLU A 59 7.17 -1.02 14.93
CA GLU A 59 6.72 0.28 15.43
C GLU A 59 6.56 1.31 14.32
N GLN A 60 7.34 1.16 13.25
CA GLN A 60 7.30 2.00 12.05
C GLN A 60 6.66 1.28 10.86
N TRP A 61 6.01 0.12 11.03
CA TRP A 61 5.38 -0.60 9.92
C TRP A 61 4.14 0.10 9.34
N ASP A 62 3.38 0.78 10.22
CA ASP A 62 2.18 1.57 9.91
C ASP A 62 1.18 0.82 9.00
N SER A 63 0.81 -0.41 9.39
CA SER A 63 -0.16 -1.25 8.65
C SER A 63 0.17 -1.38 7.16
N THR A 64 1.44 -1.68 6.84
CA THR A 64 1.99 -1.80 5.48
C THR A 64 2.13 -0.49 4.69
N LEU A 65 1.74 0.68 5.23
CA LEU A 65 1.84 1.96 4.51
C LEU A 65 3.29 2.36 4.17
N ASN A 66 4.28 1.75 4.85
CA ASN A 66 5.69 1.97 4.54
C ASN A 66 6.28 0.98 3.53
N CYS A 67 5.49 0.02 3.04
CA CYS A 67 5.92 -0.86 1.96
C CYS A 67 6.24 -0.08 0.70
N GLY A 68 7.34 -0.44 0.04
CA GLY A 68 7.82 0.14 -1.20
C GLY A 68 8.43 1.53 -1.04
N ARG A 69 8.43 2.12 0.15
CA ARG A 69 9.24 3.32 0.45
C ARG A 69 10.71 2.93 0.45
N CYS A 70 11.58 3.90 0.18
CA CYS A 70 13.02 3.71 0.28
C CYS A 70 13.60 4.41 1.50
N ALA A 71 14.67 3.84 2.05
CA ALA A 71 15.44 4.42 3.13
C ALA A 71 16.90 4.61 2.69
N GLU A 72 17.46 5.78 2.99
CA GLU A 72 18.89 6.04 2.92
C GLU A 72 19.49 5.70 4.29
N VAL A 73 20.41 4.74 4.34
CA VAL A 73 21.02 4.21 5.56
C VAL A 73 22.53 4.40 5.54
N SER A 74 23.09 4.76 6.69
CA SER A 74 24.53 4.89 6.95
C SER A 74 24.87 4.22 8.28
N CYS A 75 26.11 3.74 8.42
CA CYS A 75 26.59 3.28 9.73
C CYS A 75 26.83 4.47 10.68
N ASP A 76 26.45 4.29 11.95
CA ASP A 76 26.62 5.25 13.04
C ASP A 76 27.23 4.56 14.27
N ASP A 77 28.21 3.68 14.04
CA ASP A 77 28.91 2.89 15.04
C ASP A 77 30.41 3.20 15.00
N ASP A 78 31.05 3.30 16.17
CA ASP A 78 32.49 3.59 16.29
C ASP A 78 33.39 2.54 15.60
N ARG A 79 32.86 1.34 15.36
CA ARG A 79 33.56 0.25 14.65
C ARG A 79 33.62 0.47 13.13
N CYS A 80 32.74 1.30 12.58
CA CYS A 80 32.68 1.53 11.14
C CYS A 80 33.83 2.43 10.68
N SER A 81 34.52 1.98 9.63
CA SER A 81 35.64 2.75 9.05
C SER A 81 35.20 4.01 8.32
N ASP A 82 33.94 4.05 7.87
CA ASP A 82 33.29 5.18 7.22
C ASP A 82 31.84 5.29 7.69
N THR A 83 31.48 6.45 8.24
CA THR A 83 30.10 6.78 8.69
C THR A 83 29.42 7.80 7.77
N THR A 84 30.02 8.07 6.61
CA THR A 84 29.53 9.05 5.63
C THR A 84 28.95 8.40 4.39
N SER A 85 29.40 7.18 4.06
CA SER A 85 28.81 6.36 3.00
C SER A 85 27.38 5.96 3.34
N THR A 86 26.50 6.06 2.34
CA THR A 86 25.07 5.74 2.45
C THR A 86 24.67 4.76 1.37
N GLN A 87 23.73 3.87 1.70
CA GLN A 87 23.06 3.00 0.74
C GLN A 87 21.55 3.29 0.74
N ILE A 88 20.91 3.16 -0.42
CA ILE A 88 19.46 3.23 -0.53
C ILE A 88 18.91 1.80 -0.53
N VAL A 89 17.93 1.54 0.32
CA VAL A 89 17.23 0.26 0.41
C VAL A 89 15.73 0.41 0.20
N TYR A 90 15.11 -0.58 -0.44
CA TYR A 90 13.67 -0.71 -0.60
C TYR A 90 13.09 -1.45 0.61
N ILE A 91 12.05 -0.88 1.22
CA ILE A 91 11.31 -1.55 2.29
C ILE A 91 10.33 -2.55 1.67
N VAL A 92 10.67 -3.83 1.76
CA VAL A 92 9.90 -4.93 1.13
C VAL A 92 9.40 -5.96 2.13
N ASP A 93 9.81 -5.85 3.40
CA ASP A 93 9.48 -6.82 4.44
C ASP A 93 9.34 -6.14 5.81
N ARG A 94 8.85 -6.92 6.77
CA ARG A 94 8.69 -6.51 8.17
C ARG A 94 9.60 -7.37 9.04
N CYS A 95 10.29 -6.74 9.98
CA CYS A 95 11.02 -7.40 11.06
C CYS A 95 10.22 -7.26 12.38
N PRO A 96 9.47 -8.29 12.81
CA PRO A 96 8.62 -8.19 13.99
C PRO A 96 9.35 -7.96 15.30
N GLU A 97 10.57 -8.50 15.43
CA GLU A 97 11.43 -8.45 16.61
C GLU A 97 12.28 -7.18 16.70
N CYS A 98 12.41 -6.44 15.59
CA CYS A 98 13.17 -5.21 15.51
C CYS A 98 12.49 -4.09 16.31
N LYS A 99 13.28 -3.30 17.03
CA LYS A 99 12.80 -2.16 17.83
C LYS A 99 12.60 -0.94 16.94
N GLN A 100 11.95 0.10 17.47
CA GLN A 100 11.89 1.38 16.79
C GLN A 100 13.27 1.87 16.37
N GLY A 101 13.40 2.25 15.09
CA GLY A 101 14.64 2.71 14.49
C GLY A 101 15.52 1.59 13.91
N ASP A 102 15.27 0.32 14.25
CA ASP A 102 16.05 -0.80 13.72
C ASP A 102 15.62 -1.11 12.27
N LEU A 103 16.58 -1.59 11.46
CA LEU A 103 16.37 -2.12 10.11
C LEU A 103 17.07 -3.48 9.98
N ASP A 104 16.41 -4.46 9.37
CA ASP A 104 17.08 -5.70 8.99
C ASP A 104 17.47 -5.62 7.52
N LEU A 105 18.75 -5.46 7.21
CA LEU A 105 19.24 -5.16 5.86
C LEU A 105 19.52 -6.45 5.08
N SER A 106 19.69 -6.36 3.77
CA SER A 106 20.34 -7.45 3.04
C SER A 106 21.80 -7.60 3.50
N PRO A 107 22.42 -8.79 3.31
CA PRO A 107 23.83 -8.98 3.66
C PRO A 107 24.76 -8.05 2.87
N ALA A 108 24.44 -7.80 1.59
CA ALA A 108 25.25 -6.95 0.73
C ALA A 108 25.22 -5.48 1.18
N VAL A 109 24.05 -4.95 1.55
CA VAL A 109 23.92 -3.58 2.06
C VAL A 109 24.60 -3.47 3.43
N PHE A 110 24.38 -4.46 4.30
CA PHE A 110 25.00 -4.50 5.62
C PHE A 110 26.53 -4.45 5.51
N GLU A 111 27.12 -5.30 4.69
CA GLU A 111 28.57 -5.33 4.44
C GLU A 111 29.04 -4.00 3.81
N ALA A 112 28.28 -3.45 2.86
CA ALA A 112 28.65 -2.20 2.20
C ALA A 112 28.73 -0.99 3.16
N ILE A 113 27.83 -0.90 4.15
CA ILE A 113 27.84 0.23 5.11
C ILE A 113 28.71 -0.01 6.35
N THR A 114 28.95 -1.28 6.74
CA THR A 114 29.71 -1.60 7.96
C THR A 114 31.14 -2.06 7.69
N GLY A 115 31.42 -2.61 6.52
CA GLY A 115 32.67 -3.29 6.19
C GLY A 115 32.88 -4.62 6.95
N SER A 116 31.81 -5.18 7.53
CA SER A 116 31.83 -6.39 8.36
C SER A 116 30.83 -7.41 7.85
N ASP A 117 31.11 -8.69 8.13
CA ASP A 117 30.09 -9.74 8.05
C ASP A 117 28.92 -9.43 9.00
N PRO A 118 27.70 -9.95 8.72
CA PRO A 118 26.49 -9.73 9.52
C PRO A 118 26.70 -9.91 11.03
N ASP A 119 26.50 -8.82 11.76
CA ASP A 119 26.39 -8.73 13.22
C ASP A 119 25.35 -7.63 13.53
N ARG A 120 25.39 -7.01 14.71
CA ARG A 120 24.56 -5.87 15.07
C ARG A 120 25.39 -4.59 15.14
N TYR A 121 25.03 -3.59 14.35
CA TYR A 121 25.70 -2.28 14.30
C TYR A 121 24.71 -1.14 14.45
N SER A 122 25.10 -0.07 15.14
CA SER A 122 24.27 1.13 15.17
C SER A 122 24.26 1.82 13.80
N ILE A 123 23.08 2.24 13.37
CA ILE A 123 22.84 2.92 12.10
C ILE A 123 22.05 4.20 12.30
N LYS A 124 22.15 5.05 11.29
CA LYS A 124 21.30 6.23 11.13
C LYS A 124 20.72 6.23 9.72
N TRP A 125 19.42 6.50 9.62
CA TRP A 125 18.70 6.42 8.34
C TRP A 125 17.52 7.39 8.28
N ARG A 126 16.99 7.58 7.07
CA ARG A 126 15.77 8.37 6.82
C ARG A 126 15.05 7.83 5.60
N PHE A 127 13.75 8.11 5.48
CA PHE A 127 13.03 7.86 4.24
C PHE A 127 13.48 8.82 3.14
N VAL A 128 13.64 8.30 1.93
CA VAL A 128 14.02 9.04 0.72
C VAL A 128 13.17 8.57 -0.46
N ASP A 129 13.27 9.28 -1.57
CA ASP A 129 12.69 8.82 -2.83
C ASP A 129 13.46 7.63 -3.40
N CYS A 130 12.74 6.68 -3.95
CA CYS A 130 13.27 5.49 -4.58
C CYS A 130 13.88 5.80 -5.96
N PRO A 131 15.05 5.23 -6.30
CA PRO A 131 15.70 5.42 -7.60
C PRO A 131 15.09 4.52 -8.68
N VAL A 132 13.77 4.56 -8.83
CA VAL A 132 13.03 3.75 -9.81
C VAL A 132 13.06 4.39 -11.20
N SER A 133 12.84 3.56 -12.23
CA SER A 133 12.64 4.01 -13.60
C SER A 133 11.29 3.56 -14.13
N GLY A 134 10.67 4.38 -14.99
CA GLY A 134 9.35 4.10 -15.54
C GLY A 134 8.21 4.64 -14.67
N ASN A 135 6.99 4.21 -15.01
CA ASN A 135 5.77 4.69 -14.36
C ASN A 135 5.37 3.79 -13.20
N ILE A 136 4.40 4.26 -12.41
CA ILE A 136 3.80 3.48 -11.33
C ILE A 136 3.11 2.25 -11.93
N GLU A 137 3.30 1.12 -11.27
CA GLU A 137 2.66 -0.15 -11.62
C GLU A 137 1.46 -0.39 -10.71
N TYR A 138 0.33 -0.79 -11.29
CA TYR A 138 -0.90 -1.05 -10.56
C TYR A 138 -1.21 -2.54 -10.61
N CYS A 139 -0.75 -3.26 -9.59
CA CYS A 139 -0.90 -4.71 -9.49
C CYS A 139 -2.23 -5.08 -8.84
N THR A 140 -3.06 -5.78 -9.60
CA THR A 140 -4.41 -6.15 -9.15
C THR A 140 -4.38 -7.53 -8.53
N LYS A 141 -4.75 -7.63 -7.26
CA LYS A 141 -4.69 -8.92 -6.54
C LYS A 141 -5.58 -9.96 -7.21
N SER A 142 -5.12 -11.21 -7.24
CA SER A 142 -5.95 -12.37 -7.59
C SER A 142 -7.27 -12.38 -6.77
N GLY A 143 -8.37 -12.66 -7.47
CA GLY A 143 -9.74 -12.61 -6.94
C GLY A 143 -10.42 -11.24 -7.04
N SER A 144 -9.75 -10.22 -7.56
CA SER A 144 -10.36 -8.90 -7.79
C SER A 144 -11.44 -8.94 -8.87
N SER A 145 -12.47 -8.11 -8.67
CA SER A 145 -13.62 -7.92 -9.55
C SER A 145 -14.21 -6.53 -9.35
N SER A 146 -15.26 -6.18 -10.10
CA SER A 146 -15.97 -4.91 -9.96
C SER A 146 -16.60 -4.66 -8.58
N SER A 147 -16.77 -5.71 -7.78
CA SER A 147 -17.41 -5.67 -6.45
C SER A 147 -16.45 -5.80 -5.27
N TRP A 148 -15.22 -6.26 -5.55
CA TRP A 148 -14.14 -6.42 -4.57
C TRP A 148 -12.83 -6.21 -5.32
N LEU A 149 -12.17 -5.08 -5.12
CA LEU A 149 -11.00 -4.70 -5.91
C LEU A 149 -9.85 -4.33 -4.98
N ALA A 150 -8.77 -5.11 -5.03
CA ALA A 150 -7.55 -4.85 -4.27
C ALA A 150 -6.41 -4.50 -5.23
N ILE A 151 -5.84 -3.31 -5.07
CA ILE A 151 -4.75 -2.78 -5.90
C ILE A 151 -3.53 -2.54 -5.04
N GLN A 152 -2.39 -3.04 -5.50
CA GLN A 152 -1.07 -2.76 -4.94
C GLN A 152 -0.34 -1.80 -5.91
N PRO A 153 -0.12 -0.54 -5.52
CA PRO A 153 0.79 0.32 -6.26
C PRO A 153 2.22 -0.19 -6.06
N ALA A 154 3.02 -0.17 -7.11
CA ALA A 154 4.44 -0.52 -7.11
C ALA A 154 5.22 0.44 -8.02
N ASN A 155 6.55 0.32 -8.04
CA ASN A 155 7.44 1.15 -8.87
C ASN A 155 7.26 2.67 -8.70
N PHE A 156 6.93 3.14 -7.48
CA PHE A 156 6.73 4.56 -7.20
C PHE A 156 8.01 5.22 -6.65
N ALA A 157 8.29 6.46 -7.08
CA ALA A 157 9.44 7.21 -6.60
C ALA A 157 9.25 7.70 -5.15
N ASN A 158 8.07 8.24 -4.81
CA ASN A 158 7.72 8.61 -3.43
C ASN A 158 6.67 7.65 -2.86
N GLY A 159 6.74 7.36 -1.56
CA GLY A 159 5.79 6.47 -0.90
C GLY A 159 4.32 6.89 -1.07
N VAL A 160 3.42 5.93 -1.22
CA VAL A 160 1.97 6.18 -1.27
C VAL A 160 1.42 6.30 0.14
N ALA A 161 0.90 7.48 0.48
CA ALA A 161 0.26 7.75 1.77
C ALA A 161 -1.24 7.38 1.77
N SER A 162 -1.91 7.48 0.62
CA SER A 162 -3.29 7.03 0.46
C SER A 162 -3.66 6.76 -0.99
N MET A 163 -4.75 6.02 -1.18
CA MET A 163 -5.34 5.74 -2.49
C MET A 163 -6.87 5.97 -2.44
N LYS A 164 -7.46 6.33 -3.58
CA LYS A 164 -8.90 6.15 -3.85
C LYS A 164 -9.07 5.32 -5.11
N ILE A 165 -10.12 4.51 -5.11
CA ILE A 165 -10.50 3.67 -6.25
C ILE A 165 -11.93 4.04 -6.64
N ALA A 166 -12.16 4.39 -7.91
CA ALA A 166 -13.44 4.87 -8.42
C ALA A 166 -14.06 5.98 -7.56
N ASN A 167 -13.25 6.96 -7.16
CA ASN A 167 -13.61 8.08 -6.26
C ASN A 167 -14.15 7.66 -4.87
N GLN A 168 -13.90 6.42 -4.46
CA GLN A 168 -14.29 5.88 -3.16
C GLN A 168 -13.05 5.69 -2.29
N ASP A 169 -13.24 5.89 -0.98
CA ASP A 169 -12.22 5.57 0.01
C ASP A 169 -12.03 4.05 0.10
N VAL A 170 -10.80 3.66 0.41
CA VAL A 170 -10.36 2.27 0.49
C VAL A 170 -9.82 1.97 1.88
N THR A 171 -9.66 0.70 2.18
CA THR A 171 -9.01 0.22 3.40
C THR A 171 -7.74 -0.55 3.06
N MET A 172 -6.74 -0.55 3.93
CA MET A 172 -5.58 -1.44 3.77
C MET A 172 -5.97 -2.89 4.11
N VAL A 173 -5.31 -3.84 3.45
CA VAL A 173 -5.31 -5.24 3.89
C VAL A 173 -4.22 -5.41 4.95
N ASP A 174 -4.57 -5.90 6.14
CA ASP A 174 -3.64 -5.89 7.28
C ASP A 174 -2.40 -6.79 7.07
N SER A 175 -2.53 -7.86 6.27
CA SER A 175 -1.50 -8.89 6.10
C SER A 175 -0.65 -8.74 4.84
N CYS A 176 -0.98 -7.80 3.95
CA CYS A 176 -0.24 -7.58 2.71
C CYS A 176 -0.51 -6.19 2.15
N TYR A 177 0.45 -5.63 1.41
CA TYR A 177 0.36 -4.26 0.92
C TYR A 177 -0.61 -4.12 -0.26
N TYR A 178 -1.91 -3.98 0.05
CA TYR A 178 -2.97 -3.75 -0.92
C TYR A 178 -3.98 -2.75 -0.36
N TYR A 179 -4.43 -1.85 -1.23
CA TYR A 179 -5.57 -0.98 -1.00
C TYR A 179 -6.82 -1.66 -1.53
N LEU A 180 -7.78 -1.90 -0.64
CA LEU A 180 -9.00 -2.65 -0.89
C LEU A 180 -10.23 -1.73 -0.96
N LEU A 181 -10.91 -1.77 -2.11
CA LEU A 181 -12.29 -1.33 -2.25
C LEU A 181 -13.22 -2.53 -2.09
N ASN A 182 -13.91 -2.61 -0.95
CA ASN A 182 -14.87 -3.66 -0.65
C ASN A 182 -16.32 -3.16 -0.84
N GLY A 183 -17.08 -3.78 -1.75
CA GLY A 183 -18.47 -3.39 -2.01
C GLY A 183 -18.62 -2.16 -2.90
N GLY A 184 -17.66 -1.92 -3.81
CA GLY A 184 -17.71 -0.80 -4.75
C GLY A 184 -18.96 -0.83 -5.65
N SER A 185 -19.43 0.35 -6.05
CA SER A 185 -20.55 0.49 -7.00
C SER A 185 -20.14 0.03 -8.40
N ASN A 186 -20.33 -1.25 -8.73
CA ASN A 186 -20.10 -1.86 -10.06
C ASN A 186 -18.95 -1.18 -10.84
N VAL A 187 -17.73 -1.28 -10.30
CA VAL A 187 -16.56 -0.63 -10.91
C VAL A 187 -16.35 -1.18 -12.32
N ASP A 188 -16.23 -0.29 -13.31
CA ASP A 188 -15.86 -0.67 -14.67
C ASP A 188 -14.37 -1.01 -14.70
N MET A 189 -14.06 -2.31 -14.68
CA MET A 189 -12.69 -2.82 -14.68
C MET A 189 -11.87 -2.39 -15.90
N SER A 190 -12.52 -2.00 -17.01
CA SER A 190 -11.82 -1.51 -18.21
C SER A 190 -11.43 -0.04 -18.14
N ALA A 191 -11.93 0.70 -17.14
CA ALA A 191 -11.70 2.13 -16.97
C ALA A 191 -11.79 2.54 -15.49
N VAL A 192 -10.98 1.93 -14.64
CA VAL A 192 -10.93 2.20 -13.20
C VAL A 192 -10.17 3.51 -12.95
N SER A 193 -10.83 4.49 -12.35
CA SER A 193 -10.17 5.70 -11.86
C SER A 193 -9.43 5.41 -10.55
N VAL A 194 -8.12 5.62 -10.53
CA VAL A 194 -7.27 5.46 -9.34
C VAL A 194 -6.59 6.79 -9.04
N GLU A 195 -6.70 7.25 -7.80
CA GLU A 195 -6.01 8.45 -7.30
C GLU A 195 -5.05 8.02 -6.20
N LEU A 196 -3.76 8.28 -6.38
CA LEU A 196 -2.73 8.07 -5.38
C LEU A 196 -2.32 9.42 -4.79
N THR A 197 -2.11 9.48 -3.48
CA THR A 197 -1.47 10.61 -2.80
C THR A 197 -0.17 10.14 -2.17
N SER A 198 0.93 10.84 -2.43
CA SER A 198 2.25 10.52 -1.89
C SER A 198 2.45 11.07 -0.47
N PHE A 199 3.48 10.62 0.25
CA PHE A 199 3.88 11.22 1.54
C PHE A 199 4.40 12.65 1.40
N SER A 200 4.87 13.05 0.21
CA SER A 200 5.22 14.45 -0.10
C SER A 200 3.98 15.33 -0.40
N GLY A 201 2.79 14.73 -0.53
CA GLY A 201 1.53 15.41 -0.82
C GLY A 201 1.24 15.59 -2.31
N GLU A 202 2.05 14.98 -3.18
CA GLU A 202 1.78 14.94 -4.62
C GLU A 202 0.66 13.94 -4.92
N THR A 203 -0.16 14.24 -5.93
CA THR A 203 -1.28 13.38 -6.33
C THR A 203 -1.15 12.95 -7.78
N VAL A 204 -1.32 11.66 -8.03
CA VAL A 204 -1.39 11.07 -9.38
C VAL A 204 -2.78 10.49 -9.57
N THR A 205 -3.46 10.85 -10.66
CA THR A 205 -4.79 10.32 -11.00
C THR A 205 -4.76 9.72 -12.39
N GLU A 206 -5.15 8.45 -12.49
CA GLU A 206 -5.12 7.71 -13.74
C GLU A 206 -6.43 6.93 -13.94
N THR A 207 -6.68 6.55 -15.20
CA THR A 207 -7.79 5.66 -15.56
C THR A 207 -7.22 4.44 -16.26
N LEU A 208 -7.39 3.27 -15.64
CA LEU A 208 -6.68 2.05 -15.98
C LEU A 208 -7.63 0.91 -16.34
N SER A 209 -7.24 0.07 -17.30
CA SER A 209 -7.91 -1.20 -17.56
C SER A 209 -7.23 -2.29 -16.75
N LEU A 210 -7.87 -2.68 -15.63
CA LEU A 210 -7.29 -3.61 -14.67
C LEU A 210 -7.79 -5.04 -14.90
N THR A 211 -6.85 -5.98 -14.79
CA THR A 211 -7.14 -7.42 -14.84
C THR A 211 -6.63 -8.07 -13.57
N ALA A 212 -7.44 -8.93 -12.94
CA ALA A 212 -7.03 -9.62 -11.73
C ALA A 212 -5.80 -10.51 -12.00
N ASP A 213 -4.89 -10.53 -11.03
CA ASP A 213 -3.62 -11.27 -11.07
C ASP A 213 -2.57 -10.72 -12.05
N GLU A 214 -2.75 -9.47 -12.51
CA GLU A 214 -1.84 -8.79 -13.43
C GLU A 214 -1.45 -7.40 -12.91
N CYS A 215 -0.29 -6.90 -13.34
CA CYS A 215 0.12 -5.51 -13.16
C CYS A 215 -0.12 -4.72 -14.44
N THR A 216 -0.63 -3.50 -14.28
CA THR A 216 -0.84 -2.56 -15.39
C THR A 216 0.01 -1.32 -15.16
N GLU A 217 0.89 -1.04 -16.12
CA GLU A 217 1.72 0.16 -16.09
C GLU A 217 0.84 1.41 -16.27
N GLY A 218 1.06 2.39 -15.40
CA GLY A 218 0.46 3.71 -15.50
C GLY A 218 1.08 4.60 -16.57
N THR A 219 0.75 5.89 -16.50
CA THR A 219 1.27 6.92 -17.42
C THR A 219 2.26 7.88 -16.76
N SER A 220 2.39 7.82 -15.44
CA SER A 220 3.19 8.76 -14.65
C SER A 220 3.78 8.13 -13.39
N ASN A 221 4.68 8.88 -12.77
CA ASN A 221 5.24 8.60 -11.45
C ASN A 221 5.21 9.88 -10.63
N PHE A 222 5.33 9.77 -9.30
CA PHE A 222 5.53 10.95 -8.46
C PHE A 222 6.83 11.63 -8.87
N GLY A 223 6.85 12.96 -8.84
CA GLY A 223 8.08 13.71 -8.95
C GLY A 223 9.03 13.30 -7.84
N ALA A 224 10.21 12.81 -8.20
CA ALA A 224 11.31 12.75 -7.25
C ALA A 224 11.47 14.17 -6.68
N SER A 225 11.26 14.31 -5.37
CA SER A 225 11.51 15.53 -4.63
C SER A 225 12.93 15.94 -4.93
N THR A 226 13.08 16.86 -5.88
CA THR A 226 14.35 17.51 -6.13
C THR A 226 14.55 18.38 -4.90
N THR A 227 15.26 17.87 -3.90
CA THR A 227 15.91 18.71 -2.91
C THR A 227 16.77 19.66 -3.72
N GLN A 228 16.27 20.90 -3.91
CA GLN A 228 16.90 21.91 -4.72
C GLN A 228 18.25 22.26 -4.10
N GLN A 229 19.31 21.60 -4.55
CA GLN A 229 20.64 22.16 -4.45
C GLN A 229 20.77 23.14 -5.63
N SER A 230 20.50 24.41 -5.35
CA SER A 230 20.78 25.52 -6.25
C SER A 230 22.26 25.51 -6.60
N SER A 231 22.61 25.00 -7.80
CA SER A 231 23.83 25.42 -8.48
C SER A 231 23.41 26.33 -9.64
N THR A 232 23.74 27.61 -9.49
CA THR A 232 23.65 28.61 -10.55
C THR A 232 24.61 28.21 -11.67
N GLN A 233 24.13 27.55 -12.72
CA GLN A 233 24.86 27.42 -13.97
C GLN A 233 24.54 28.59 -14.89
N GLN A 234 25.53 29.48 -14.95
CA GLN A 234 25.67 30.59 -15.86
C GLN A 234 25.69 30.11 -17.31
N SER A 235 24.77 30.65 -18.11
CA SER A 235 24.70 30.46 -19.55
C SER A 235 25.96 30.97 -20.24
N SER A 236 26.60 30.13 -21.06
CA SER A 236 27.54 30.58 -22.09
C SER A 236 27.03 30.16 -23.47
N THR A 237 26.72 31.19 -24.23
CA THR A 237 26.23 31.22 -25.61
C THR A 237 27.14 30.53 -26.62
N SER A 238 26.49 29.90 -27.59
CA SER A 238 27.01 29.36 -28.85
C SER A 238 27.89 30.35 -29.61
N GLN A 239 29.04 29.89 -30.09
CA GLN A 239 29.80 30.55 -31.14
C GLN A 239 30.26 29.55 -32.21
N THR A 240 30.24 30.09 -33.42
CA THR A 240 30.23 29.49 -34.75
C THR A 240 31.62 29.09 -35.23
N SER A 241 31.71 28.00 -35.99
CA SER A 241 32.91 27.54 -36.74
C SER A 241 33.49 28.59 -37.70
N PRO A 242 34.74 28.36 -38.14
CA PRO A 242 35.02 28.42 -39.57
C PRO A 242 35.68 27.13 -40.13
N SER A 243 35.28 26.82 -41.36
CA SER A 243 35.77 25.75 -42.24
C SER A 243 37.24 25.89 -42.63
N THR A 244 37.92 24.74 -42.80
CA THR A 244 38.90 24.55 -43.89
C THR A 244 39.11 23.06 -44.21
N THR A 245 38.68 22.68 -45.41
CA THR A 245 39.38 21.91 -46.48
C THR A 245 39.82 20.45 -46.29
N ALA A 246 39.24 19.57 -47.13
CA ALA A 246 39.61 18.18 -47.43
C ALA A 246 40.94 18.04 -48.23
N PRO A 247 41.47 16.81 -48.38
CA PRO A 247 41.26 16.12 -49.66
C PRO A 247 40.96 14.61 -49.57
N ALA A 248 40.43 14.11 -50.68
CA ALA A 248 39.84 12.79 -50.95
C ALA A 248 40.84 11.62 -51.10
N ALA A 249 40.35 10.38 -50.92
CA ALA A 249 40.44 9.30 -51.92
C ALA A 249 39.72 7.98 -51.51
N THR A 250 38.95 7.46 -52.48
CA THR A 250 38.76 6.04 -52.90
C THR A 250 38.01 5.00 -52.05
N THR A 251 36.74 4.77 -52.44
CA THR A 251 36.16 3.53 -53.01
C THR A 251 36.60 2.15 -52.50
N ALA A 252 35.66 1.40 -51.89
CA ALA A 252 35.17 0.09 -52.38
C ALA A 252 34.00 -0.46 -51.54
N THR A 253 32.93 -0.87 -52.22
CA THR A 253 31.82 -1.73 -51.75
C THR A 253 32.09 -3.15 -52.27
N PRO A 254 31.80 -4.24 -51.52
CA PRO A 254 30.61 -5.06 -51.81
C PRO A 254 29.92 -5.61 -50.54
N THR A 255 28.58 -5.54 -50.42
CA THR A 255 27.56 -6.56 -50.79
C THR A 255 27.25 -7.55 -49.68
N ALA A 256 25.96 -7.57 -49.32
CA ALA A 256 25.28 -8.47 -48.40
C ALA A 256 25.17 -9.90 -48.95
N THR A 257 25.13 -10.88 -48.05
CA THR A 257 24.67 -12.24 -48.35
C THR A 257 23.75 -12.74 -47.25
N THR A 258 22.50 -12.97 -47.67
CA THR A 258 21.42 -13.69 -47.00
C THR A 258 21.76 -15.18 -46.82
N GLY A 259 21.33 -15.79 -45.71
CA GLY A 259 21.41 -17.23 -45.52
C GLY A 259 20.49 -17.74 -44.40
N THR A 260 19.26 -18.10 -44.77
CA THR A 260 18.40 -19.08 -44.07
C THR A 260 18.41 -20.35 -44.93
N PRO A 261 18.45 -21.57 -44.37
CA PRO A 261 17.19 -22.35 -44.36
C PRO A 261 17.03 -23.40 -43.23
N SER A 262 15.74 -23.66 -42.95
CA SER A 262 15.10 -24.99 -42.79
C SER A 262 14.84 -25.61 -41.41
N SER A 263 13.54 -25.90 -41.25
CA SER A 263 12.82 -26.78 -40.32
C SER A 263 13.39 -28.18 -40.09
N GLY A 264 13.16 -28.69 -38.88
CA GLY A 264 13.15 -30.11 -38.51
C GLY A 264 12.26 -30.36 -37.28
N SER A 265 11.31 -31.28 -37.39
CA SER A 265 10.29 -31.63 -36.40
C SER A 265 10.75 -32.70 -35.38
N SER A 266 10.01 -32.73 -34.27
CA SER A 266 9.48 -33.92 -33.54
C SER A 266 10.26 -34.51 -32.35
N SER A 267 9.55 -34.48 -31.21
CA SER A 267 9.36 -35.57 -30.24
C SER A 267 10.61 -36.25 -29.66
N THR A 268 11.07 -35.80 -28.49
CA THR A 268 11.93 -36.65 -27.63
C THR A 268 11.87 -36.36 -26.12
N GLN A 269 10.99 -35.48 -25.62
CA GLN A 269 10.91 -35.19 -24.18
C GLN A 269 9.77 -35.88 -23.41
N GLN A 270 8.96 -36.73 -24.06
CA GLN A 270 7.89 -37.48 -23.39
C GLN A 270 8.24 -38.95 -23.04
N ASN A 271 9.43 -39.42 -23.42
CA ASN A 271 9.88 -40.80 -23.14
C ASN A 271 10.81 -40.94 -21.92
N GLU A 272 11.32 -39.85 -21.35
CA GLU A 272 12.14 -39.91 -20.11
C GLU A 272 11.30 -39.88 -18.82
N VAL A 273 10.13 -39.22 -18.84
CA VAL A 273 9.23 -39.16 -17.67
C VAL A 273 8.56 -40.52 -17.39
N ASN A 274 8.28 -41.32 -18.43
CA ASN A 274 7.70 -42.66 -18.28
C ASN A 274 8.69 -43.74 -17.83
N LYS A 275 9.99 -43.45 -17.83
CA LYS A 275 11.03 -44.38 -17.35
C LYS A 275 11.24 -44.26 -15.84
N TYR A 276 11.15 -43.05 -15.29
CA TYR A 276 11.24 -42.82 -13.84
C TYR A 276 10.01 -43.31 -13.06
N PHE A 277 8.81 -43.26 -13.66
CA PHE A 277 7.58 -43.72 -13.00
C PHE A 277 7.43 -45.26 -12.93
N ASN A 278 8.18 -46.01 -13.75
CA ASN A 278 8.12 -47.48 -13.78
C ASN A 278 9.21 -48.17 -12.96
N THR A 279 10.16 -47.43 -12.37
CA THR A 279 11.26 -48.00 -11.56
C THR A 279 10.95 -48.01 -10.05
N LEU A 280 9.74 -47.62 -9.62
CA LEU A 280 9.27 -47.79 -8.23
C LEU A 280 8.37 -49.02 -8.01
N LYS A 281 8.21 -49.89 -9.02
CA LYS A 281 7.35 -51.09 -8.92
C LYS A 281 8.05 -52.42 -8.72
N SER A 282 9.38 -52.44 -8.56
CA SER A 282 10.13 -53.69 -8.41
C SER A 282 11.22 -53.58 -7.35
N SER A 283 10.85 -53.65 -6.07
CA SER A 283 11.68 -54.27 -5.03
C SER A 283 10.83 -54.65 -3.80
N ASN A 284 10.72 -55.96 -3.57
CA ASN A 284 10.18 -56.67 -2.41
C ASN A 284 10.20 -55.92 -1.06
N SER A 285 9.13 -56.03 -0.26
CA SER A 285 9.08 -56.95 0.91
C SER A 285 7.83 -56.75 1.79
N SER A 286 7.07 -57.85 1.94
CA SER A 286 6.28 -58.33 3.08
C SER A 286 5.68 -57.35 4.11
N GLY A 287 4.34 -57.30 4.16
CA GLY A 287 3.56 -56.83 5.30
C GLY A 287 2.10 -56.54 4.89
N GLY A 288 1.14 -57.27 5.46
CA GLY A 288 -0.26 -57.23 5.05
C GLY A 288 -1.02 -55.96 5.45
N ASP A 289 -1.81 -55.45 4.51
CA ASP A 289 -3.24 -55.12 4.64
C ASP A 289 -3.67 -54.40 3.35
N GLY A 290 -4.48 -55.09 2.54
CA GLY A 290 -4.84 -54.63 1.19
C GLY A 290 -5.88 -53.52 1.21
N TYR A 291 -5.52 -52.34 0.72
CA TYR A 291 -6.48 -51.29 0.38
C TYR A 291 -6.82 -51.34 -1.12
N GLN A 292 -8.10 -51.51 -1.44
CA GLN A 292 -8.63 -51.40 -2.81
C GLN A 292 -8.82 -49.91 -3.13
N ALA A 293 -8.11 -49.38 -4.13
CA ALA A 293 -8.34 -48.03 -4.63
C ALA A 293 -9.70 -47.96 -5.36
N GLY A 294 -10.61 -47.11 -4.88
CA GLY A 294 -11.91 -46.86 -5.51
C GLY A 294 -11.76 -46.14 -6.85
N LYS A 295 -12.56 -46.56 -7.84
CA LYS A 295 -12.59 -45.97 -9.19
C LYS A 295 -13.37 -44.65 -9.16
N VAL A 296 -12.72 -43.55 -9.53
CA VAL A 296 -13.38 -42.25 -9.76
C VAL A 296 -13.86 -42.17 -11.21
N THR A 297 -15.16 -41.96 -11.40
CA THR A 297 -15.79 -41.64 -12.69
C THR A 297 -16.13 -40.15 -12.75
N ALA A 298 -15.86 -39.52 -13.89
CA ALA A 298 -16.19 -38.11 -14.16
C ALA A 298 -17.70 -37.88 -14.12
N ALA A 299 -18.12 -36.70 -13.62
CA ALA A 299 -19.50 -36.27 -13.58
C ALA A 299 -20.02 -35.98 -14.99
N ASP A 300 -21.15 -36.60 -15.34
CA ASP A 300 -21.94 -36.34 -16.53
C ASP A 300 -22.99 -35.28 -16.20
N GLU A 301 -23.01 -34.19 -16.98
CA GLU A 301 -24.06 -33.19 -16.93
C GLU A 301 -25.27 -33.66 -17.72
N SER A 302 -26.32 -34.09 -17.02
CA SER A 302 -27.71 -34.03 -17.49
C SER A 302 -28.66 -34.49 -16.39
N GLY A 303 -29.48 -33.58 -15.86
CA GLY A 303 -30.48 -33.96 -14.86
C GLY A 303 -31.28 -32.78 -14.31
N SER A 304 -32.23 -32.31 -15.12
CA SER A 304 -33.35 -31.48 -14.67
C SER A 304 -34.13 -32.15 -13.54
N GLY A 305 -34.50 -31.37 -12.51
CA GLY A 305 -35.63 -31.69 -11.63
C GLY A 305 -35.32 -31.61 -10.15
N VAL A 306 -35.46 -30.43 -9.56
CA VAL A 306 -35.67 -30.31 -8.11
C VAL A 306 -37.13 -29.95 -7.89
N SER A 307 -37.87 -30.92 -7.38
CA SER A 307 -39.26 -30.77 -6.97
C SER A 307 -39.36 -30.11 -5.61
N ILE A 308 -40.22 -29.10 -5.58
CA ILE A 308 -40.89 -28.47 -4.44
C ILE A 308 -41.29 -29.53 -3.38
N LEU A 309 -40.89 -29.31 -2.13
CA LEU A 309 -41.61 -29.82 -0.97
C LEU A 309 -42.13 -28.63 -0.17
N GLN A 310 -43.43 -28.37 -0.36
CA GLN A 310 -44.26 -27.64 0.57
C GLN A 310 -44.28 -28.38 1.92
N SER A 311 -44.13 -27.65 3.02
CA SER A 311 -44.58 -28.08 4.34
C SER A 311 -45.53 -27.02 4.88
N SER A 312 -46.69 -27.50 5.27
CA SER A 312 -47.89 -26.80 5.72
C SER A 312 -47.76 -26.11 7.07
N GLU A 313 -48.52 -25.03 7.21
CA GLU A 313 -48.75 -24.23 8.41
C GLU A 313 -49.29 -25.02 9.61
N ALA A 314 -48.84 -24.66 10.81
CA ALA A 314 -49.66 -24.69 12.01
C ALA A 314 -49.17 -23.66 13.05
N GLY A 315 -49.92 -22.56 13.16
CA GLY A 315 -50.32 -21.91 14.42
C GLY A 315 -49.30 -21.12 15.23
N VAL A 316 -49.39 -19.78 15.18
CA VAL A 316 -49.47 -18.93 16.39
C VAL A 316 -50.37 -17.72 16.09
N GLU A 317 -51.27 -17.43 17.02
CA GLU A 317 -52.37 -16.48 16.99
C GLU A 317 -51.98 -15.01 16.81
N LYS A 318 -52.89 -14.27 16.17
CA LYS A 318 -52.98 -12.80 16.14
C LYS A 318 -53.60 -12.29 17.44
N THR A 319 -52.98 -11.28 18.05
CA THR A 319 -53.61 -10.42 19.07
C THR A 319 -54.22 -9.17 18.41
N PRO A 320 -55.49 -8.81 18.67
CA PRO A 320 -56.10 -7.57 18.16
C PRO A 320 -56.10 -6.42 19.17
N SER A 321 -56.34 -5.22 18.61
CA SER A 321 -56.45 -3.88 19.20
C SER A 321 -57.29 -3.73 20.47
N THR A 322 -56.95 -2.70 21.27
CA THR A 322 -57.95 -1.88 21.98
C THR A 322 -57.44 -0.46 22.20
N GLN A 323 -58.20 0.51 21.67
CA GLN A 323 -58.23 1.92 22.06
C GLN A 323 -59.19 2.10 23.25
N GLN A 324 -58.84 2.98 24.19
CA GLN A 324 -59.75 3.83 24.98
C GLN A 324 -58.86 4.89 25.66
N THR A 325 -58.94 6.18 25.32
CA THR A 325 -59.90 7.21 25.77
C THR A 325 -59.86 7.45 27.27
N ASP A 326 -59.45 8.66 27.65
CA ASP A 326 -60.01 9.39 28.79
C ASP A 326 -60.19 10.86 28.38
N ASP A 327 -61.45 11.29 28.46
CA ASP A 327 -61.98 12.65 28.32
C ASP A 327 -61.91 13.41 29.66
N ALA A 328 -61.88 14.75 29.57
CA ALA A 328 -62.59 15.75 30.39
C ALA A 328 -61.75 17.04 30.52
N ASP A 329 -62.24 18.27 30.43
CA ASP A 329 -63.55 18.87 30.12
C ASP A 329 -63.31 20.40 30.16
N GLN A 330 -63.98 21.16 29.27
CA GLN A 330 -64.52 22.54 29.45
C GLN A 330 -63.64 23.72 30.00
N THR A 331 -63.80 25.00 29.68
CA THR A 331 -64.83 25.83 29.02
C THR A 331 -64.27 27.24 28.77
N ALA A 332 -64.73 27.87 27.69
CA ALA A 332 -64.94 29.29 27.38
C ALA A 332 -64.09 30.43 27.99
N GLY A 333 -63.85 31.44 27.15
CA GLY A 333 -64.28 32.80 27.50
C GLY A 333 -63.31 33.96 27.26
N SER A 334 -63.59 34.70 26.19
CA SER A 334 -63.64 36.18 26.11
C SER A 334 -62.38 37.04 26.17
N ASP A 335 -62.32 37.92 25.16
CA ASP A 335 -61.63 39.20 25.05
C ASP A 335 -61.50 40.01 26.36
N THR A 336 -60.38 40.72 26.57
CA THR A 336 -60.25 42.19 26.39
C THR A 336 -58.85 42.74 26.79
N LYS A 337 -58.34 43.70 25.99
CA LYS A 337 -57.64 44.98 26.34
C LYS A 337 -56.50 45.00 27.40
N GLN A 338 -55.43 45.80 27.36
CA GLN A 338 -54.90 46.93 26.56
C GLN A 338 -53.62 47.41 27.32
N VAL A 339 -52.82 48.32 26.72
CA VAL A 339 -51.87 49.29 27.38
C VAL A 339 -50.51 48.70 27.81
N THR A 340 -49.31 49.28 27.62
CA THR A 340 -48.77 50.47 26.94
C THR A 340 -47.24 50.36 26.90
N THR A 341 -46.65 51.03 25.92
CA THR A 341 -45.23 51.29 25.69
C THR A 341 -44.44 51.74 26.94
N LYS A 342 -43.18 51.28 27.04
CA LYS A 342 -42.04 52.17 27.39
C LYS A 342 -40.70 51.54 27.03
N THR A 343 -40.06 52.18 26.07
CA THR A 343 -38.64 52.11 25.76
C THR A 343 -37.78 52.31 27.00
N LYS A 344 -36.79 51.43 27.20
CA LYS A 344 -35.54 51.81 27.85
C LYS A 344 -34.40 51.06 27.18
N ALA A 345 -33.84 51.69 26.15
CA ALA A 345 -32.54 51.32 25.64
C ALA A 345 -31.52 51.45 26.77
N LYS A 346 -30.83 50.34 27.09
CA LYS A 346 -29.53 50.39 27.75
C LYS A 346 -28.53 49.71 26.81
N SER A 347 -27.85 50.58 26.07
CA SER A 347 -26.64 50.27 25.33
C SER A 347 -25.62 49.58 26.24
N SER A 348 -25.22 48.36 25.89
CA SER A 348 -23.91 47.82 26.19
C SER A 348 -23.32 47.38 24.85
N GLY A 349 -22.54 48.25 24.24
CA GLY A 349 -21.84 47.95 22.99
C GLY A 349 -20.84 46.83 23.20
N THR A 350 -21.18 45.63 22.76
CA THR A 350 -20.24 44.52 22.61
C THR A 350 -19.34 44.85 21.42
N SER A 351 -18.09 45.20 21.69
CA SER A 351 -17.11 45.50 20.64
C SER A 351 -16.96 44.29 19.71
N PRO A 352 -16.96 44.47 18.37
CA PRO A 352 -16.86 43.37 17.40
C PRO A 352 -15.59 42.51 17.56
N VAL A 353 -14.58 43.03 18.25
CA VAL A 353 -13.36 42.29 18.62
C VAL A 353 -13.65 41.15 19.61
N PHE A 354 -14.57 41.33 20.56
CA PHE A 354 -14.92 40.28 21.51
C PHE A 354 -15.74 39.16 20.88
N ILE A 355 -16.58 39.48 19.89
CA ILE A 355 -17.33 38.47 19.13
C ILE A 355 -16.37 37.67 18.25
N ALA A 356 -15.41 38.32 17.60
CA ALA A 356 -14.38 37.64 16.81
C ALA A 356 -13.50 36.71 17.66
N MET A 357 -13.08 37.16 18.86
CA MET A 357 -12.29 36.33 19.78
C MET A 357 -13.09 35.16 20.36
N ALA A 358 -14.38 35.35 20.65
CA ALA A 358 -15.26 34.28 21.11
C ALA A 358 -15.48 33.21 20.03
N VAL A 359 -15.64 33.62 18.77
CA VAL A 359 -15.76 32.69 17.64
C VAL A 359 -14.45 31.95 17.39
N LEU A 360 -13.30 32.63 17.44
CA LEU A 360 -11.99 31.97 17.29
C LEU A 360 -11.69 30.97 18.42
N ALA A 361 -12.05 31.30 19.66
CA ALA A 361 -11.90 30.40 20.80
C ALA A 361 -12.81 29.15 20.67
N ALA A 362 -14.05 29.34 20.19
CA ALA A 362 -14.97 28.23 19.94
C ALA A 362 -14.47 27.31 18.82
N VAL A 363 -14.00 27.87 17.71
CA VAL A 363 -13.45 27.09 16.59
C VAL A 363 -12.15 26.37 16.99
N GLY A 364 -11.26 27.03 17.73
CA GLY A 364 -10.04 26.40 18.26
C GLY A 364 -10.33 25.27 19.24
N GLY A 365 -11.35 25.42 20.11
CA GLY A 365 -11.78 24.38 21.03
C GLY A 365 -12.36 23.16 20.32
N ILE A 366 -13.15 23.35 19.26
CA ILE A 366 -13.71 22.26 18.46
C ILE A 366 -12.60 21.52 17.69
N ALA A 367 -11.62 22.22 17.13
CA ALA A 367 -10.49 21.61 16.45
C ALA A 367 -9.62 20.77 17.40
N LEU A 368 -9.32 21.28 18.60
CA LEU A 368 -8.57 20.52 19.62
C LEU A 368 -9.33 19.28 20.10
N ALA A 369 -10.66 19.38 20.25
CA ALA A 369 -11.49 18.23 20.61
C ALA A 369 -11.51 17.17 19.49
N ALA A 370 -11.56 17.59 18.23
CA ALA A 370 -11.49 16.68 17.08
C ALA A 370 -10.13 15.96 17.01
N VAL A 371 -9.02 16.67 17.20
CA VAL A 371 -7.67 16.06 17.24
C VAL A 371 -7.56 15.08 18.41
N ALA A 372 -8.01 15.46 19.61
CA ALA A 372 -7.99 14.58 20.77
C ALA A 372 -8.87 13.33 20.56
N TYR A 373 -10.01 13.47 19.88
CA TYR A 373 -10.87 12.35 19.51
C TYR A 373 -10.20 11.43 18.50
N SER A 374 -9.56 11.96 17.46
CA SER A 374 -8.82 11.18 16.46
C SER A 374 -7.67 10.40 17.06
N VAL A 375 -6.88 11.01 17.96
CA VAL A 375 -5.78 10.32 18.67
C VAL A 375 -6.31 9.23 19.59
N LYS A 376 -7.41 9.48 20.31
CA LYS A 376 -8.03 8.49 21.19
C LYS A 376 -8.64 7.34 20.40
N LYS A 377 -9.20 7.61 19.21
CA LYS A 377 -9.71 6.60 18.30
C LYS A 377 -8.58 5.72 17.76
N LYS A 378 -7.48 6.31 17.25
CA LYS A 378 -6.31 5.55 16.79
C LYS A 378 -5.77 4.60 17.87
N LYS A 379 -5.64 5.08 19.11
CA LYS A 379 -5.21 4.26 20.25
C LYS A 379 -6.16 3.12 20.63
N LEU A 380 -7.45 3.24 20.35
CA LEU A 380 -8.43 2.19 20.59
C LEU A 380 -8.43 1.15 19.46
N ASP A 381 -8.20 1.59 18.22
CA ASP A 381 -8.08 0.73 17.06
C ASP A 381 -6.80 -0.11 17.13
N ASP A 382 -5.65 0.48 17.50
CA ASP A 382 -4.38 -0.25 17.75
C ASP A 382 -4.56 -1.37 18.81
N LYS A 383 -5.24 -1.05 19.93
CA LYS A 383 -5.53 -2.04 20.99
C LYS A 383 -6.49 -3.15 20.57
N ARG A 384 -7.32 -2.92 19.54
CA ARG A 384 -8.23 -3.95 19.02
C ARG A 384 -7.45 -4.90 18.11
N ILE A 385 -6.56 -4.37 17.28
CA ILE A 385 -5.70 -5.15 16.38
C ILE A 385 -4.79 -6.11 17.17
N ASP A 386 -4.13 -5.64 18.24
CA ASP A 386 -3.27 -6.49 19.09
C ASP A 386 -4.03 -7.70 19.68
N ARG A 387 -5.33 -7.55 19.96
CA ARG A 387 -6.16 -8.62 20.51
C ARG A 387 -6.49 -9.67 19.45
N ASP A 388 -6.79 -9.23 18.24
CA ASP A 388 -7.22 -10.11 17.16
C ASP A 388 -6.03 -10.93 16.61
N GLU A 389 -4.82 -10.35 16.52
CA GLU A 389 -3.59 -11.10 16.21
C GLU A 389 -3.28 -12.17 17.28
N ASN A 390 -3.46 -11.84 18.57
CA ASN A 390 -3.21 -12.78 19.65
C ASN A 390 -4.25 -13.92 19.69
N LEU A 391 -5.47 -13.67 19.21
CA LEU A 391 -6.49 -14.70 19.04
C LEU A 391 -6.20 -15.61 17.82
N ALA A 392 -5.71 -15.04 16.72
CA ALA A 392 -5.35 -15.80 15.52
C ALA A 392 -4.16 -16.76 15.76
N ARG A 393 -3.15 -16.33 16.52
CA ARG A 393 -2.00 -17.17 16.89
C ARG A 393 -2.35 -18.39 17.75
N SER A 394 -3.49 -18.37 18.45
CA SER A 394 -3.92 -19.51 19.28
C SER A 394 -4.52 -20.67 18.49
N PHE A 395 -4.87 -20.49 17.20
CA PHE A 395 -5.47 -21.53 16.36
C PHE A 395 -4.47 -22.29 15.45
N ASP A 396 -3.24 -21.81 15.29
CA ASP A 396 -2.22 -22.43 14.40
C ASP A 396 -1.24 -23.39 15.09
N THR A 397 -1.39 -23.66 16.39
CA THR A 397 -0.59 -24.69 17.08
C THR A 397 -1.21 -26.10 16.91
N PHE A 398 -1.36 -26.55 15.67
CA PHE A 398 -1.57 -27.98 15.35
C PHE A 398 -0.94 -28.32 14.00
N SER A 399 0.39 -28.25 13.91
CA SER A 399 1.18 -28.98 12.91
C SER A 399 2.60 -29.18 13.43
N SER A 400 2.84 -30.37 13.99
CA SER A 400 4.19 -30.82 14.37
C SER A 400 4.95 -31.28 13.13
N PRO A 401 6.20 -30.85 12.89
CA PRO A 401 7.05 -31.45 11.87
C PRO A 401 7.77 -32.69 12.40
N LEU A 402 7.65 -33.80 11.66
CA LEU A 402 8.47 -34.99 11.79
C LEU A 402 9.93 -34.64 11.48
N ARG A 403 10.83 -34.84 12.44
CA ARG A 403 12.28 -34.80 12.21
C ARG A 403 12.75 -36.15 11.66
N ILE A 404 13.24 -36.15 10.42
CA ILE A 404 14.02 -37.26 9.87
C ILE A 404 15.49 -36.90 10.09
N ASN A 405 16.20 -37.75 10.83
CA ASN A 405 17.61 -37.61 11.15
C ASN A 405 18.39 -38.49 10.17
N GLU A 406 19.08 -37.91 9.19
CA GLU A 406 19.98 -38.65 8.31
C GLU A 406 21.40 -38.66 8.89
N THR A 407 21.80 -39.81 9.41
CA THR A 407 23.18 -40.12 9.77
C THR A 407 23.86 -40.73 8.54
N ILE A 408 24.72 -39.97 7.86
CA ILE A 408 25.58 -40.50 6.78
C ILE A 408 26.80 -41.15 7.43
N ALA A 409 26.93 -42.47 7.27
CA ALA A 409 28.14 -43.22 7.57
C ALA A 409 29.08 -43.19 6.34
N GLN A 410 30.35 -42.87 6.59
CA GLN A 410 31.47 -42.97 5.64
C GLN A 410 31.71 -44.43 5.22
N ILE A 411 31.89 -44.64 3.91
CA ILE A 411 32.79 -45.67 3.34
C ILE A 411 33.59 -45.00 2.23
#